data_AF-A0A4V3GYK5-F1
#
_entry.id   AF-A0A4V3GYK5-F1
#
_cell.length_a   1.000
_cell.length_b   1.000
_cell.length_c   1.000
_cell.angle_alpha   90.00
_cell.angle_beta   90.00
_cell.angle_gamma   90.00
#
_symmetry.space_group_name_H-M   'P 1'
#
loop_
_entity.id
_entity.type
_entity.pdbx_description
1 polymer ?
#
loop_
_entity_poly.entity_id
_entity_poly.type
_entity_poly.pdbx_seq_one_letter_code
_entity_poly.pdbx_strand_id
1 'polypeptide(L)'
;MVSEINELIKSLNSWNKLTADPKVNDFKSLLESILLSLGSINDSNNYGEDEILEEIEERILYLVDEEFIDEDLLVMGIVNFVKERLEDTIMKQGNMIVTDENLLFSNKVDLNMKHRLSNSLNKLRNNHFYEKGMMELDQWKTIVATSFTRSNRNRWKEERLEINASELEEEIGEIPLEILEILADIPIIKLMDRMPIDQIKDLSYEEALKVKNEL
;
A
#
# COMPACT_ATOMS: atom_id res chain seq x y z
N MET A 1 16.85 -0.09 6.00
CA MET A 1 16.48 -0.21 4.58
C MET A 1 15.11 0.42 4.38
N VAL A 2 14.75 0.83 3.16
CA VAL A 2 13.43 1.42 2.86
C VAL A 2 12.65 0.42 2.01
N SER A 3 11.69 -0.31 2.60
CA SER A 3 10.75 -1.15 1.84
C SER A 3 9.70 -0.31 1.11
N GLU A 4 9.00 -0.89 0.13
CA GLU A 4 7.91 -0.20 -0.59
C GLU A 4 6.80 0.21 0.37
N ILE A 5 6.52 -0.65 1.36
CA ILE A 5 5.58 -0.39 2.46
C ILE A 5 6.01 0.83 3.27
N ASN A 6 7.29 0.91 3.68
CA ASN A 6 7.82 2.04 4.42
C ASN A 6 7.68 3.36 3.65
N GLU A 7 7.92 3.33 2.33
CA GLU A 7 7.76 4.51 1.49
C GLU A 7 6.29 4.90 1.32
N LEU A 8 5.36 3.94 1.28
CA LEU A 8 3.91 4.17 1.29
C LEU A 8 3.46 4.89 2.56
N ILE A 9 3.82 4.38 3.73
CA ILE A 9 3.45 5.00 5.02
C ILE A 9 4.00 6.44 5.11
N LYS A 10 5.25 6.64 4.70
CA LYS A 10 5.86 7.98 4.61
C LYS A 10 5.15 8.89 3.63
N SER A 11 4.71 8.36 2.49
CA SER A 11 4.00 9.12 1.46
C SER A 11 2.61 9.57 1.92
N LEU A 12 1.85 8.71 2.60
CA LEU A 12 0.57 9.05 3.22
C LEU A 12 0.74 10.15 4.27
N ASN A 13 1.74 10.02 5.15
CA ASN A 13 2.07 11.03 6.13
C ASN A 13 2.53 12.36 5.50
N SER A 14 3.33 12.28 4.44
CA SER A 14 3.80 13.48 3.72
C SER A 14 2.64 14.19 3.06
N TRP A 15 1.69 13.44 2.48
CA TRP A 15 0.47 14.02 1.92
C TRP A 15 -0.34 14.75 3.00
N ASN A 16 -0.52 14.15 4.19
CA ASN A 16 -1.18 14.81 5.31
C ASN A 16 -0.45 16.10 5.71
N LYS A 17 0.88 16.13 5.71
CA LYS A 17 1.65 17.33 6.12
C LYS A 17 1.67 18.43 5.07
N LEU A 18 1.69 18.07 3.78
CA LEU A 18 1.83 19.02 2.67
C LEU A 18 0.50 19.63 2.23
N THR A 19 -0.62 19.01 2.59
CA THR A 19 -1.96 19.54 2.31
C THR A 19 -2.35 20.60 3.33
N ALA A 20 -2.81 21.76 2.84
CA ALA A 20 -3.12 22.90 3.70
C ALA A 20 -4.48 22.74 4.39
N ASP A 21 -4.57 23.16 5.65
CA ASP A 21 -5.83 23.21 6.39
C ASP A 21 -6.68 24.44 6.04
N PRO A 22 -8.03 24.32 6.01
CA PRO A 22 -8.79 23.10 6.19
C PRO A 22 -8.87 22.28 4.89
N LYS A 23 -8.71 20.96 5.05
CA LYS A 23 -8.72 19.95 3.98
C LYS A 23 -10.14 19.58 3.57
N VAL A 24 -10.26 19.17 2.32
CA VAL A 24 -11.45 18.58 1.73
C VAL A 24 -11.57 17.12 2.12
N ASN A 25 -10.47 16.36 2.05
CA ASN A 25 -10.42 14.97 2.46
C ASN A 25 -9.84 14.85 3.86
N ASP A 26 -10.61 14.26 4.78
CA ASP A 26 -10.17 13.92 6.13
C ASP A 26 -9.15 12.78 6.08
N PHE A 27 -7.98 12.97 6.71
CA PHE A 27 -6.89 12.01 6.62
C PHE A 27 -7.23 10.70 7.32
N LYS A 28 -7.79 10.76 8.54
CA LYS A 28 -8.25 9.56 9.25
C LYS A 28 -9.24 8.75 8.40
N SER A 29 -10.26 9.38 7.84
CA SER A 29 -11.26 8.71 6.97
C SER A 29 -10.64 8.06 5.72
N LEU A 30 -9.59 8.68 5.15
CA LEU A 30 -8.83 8.10 4.04
C LEU A 30 -8.09 6.82 4.48
N LEU A 31 -7.40 6.87 5.62
CA LEU A 31 -6.68 5.72 6.16
C LEU A 31 -7.63 4.56 6.51
N GLU A 32 -8.77 4.84 7.14
CA GLU A 32 -9.79 3.84 7.44
C GLU A 32 -10.35 3.19 6.15
N SER A 33 -10.50 3.98 5.09
CA SER A 33 -10.90 3.46 3.77
C SER A 33 -9.84 2.54 3.16
N ILE A 34 -8.56 2.81 3.39
CA ILE A 34 -7.45 1.93 2.96
C ILE A 34 -7.52 0.62 3.76
N LEU A 35 -7.59 0.67 5.09
CA LEU A 35 -7.71 -0.53 5.93
C LEU A 35 -8.89 -1.42 5.51
N LEU A 36 -10.05 -0.81 5.27
CA LEU A 36 -11.22 -1.53 4.80
C LEU A 36 -10.97 -2.19 3.44
N SER A 37 -10.27 -1.51 2.52
CA SER A 37 -9.91 -2.07 1.22
C SER A 37 -8.92 -3.25 1.30
N LEU A 38 -8.10 -3.28 2.37
CA LEU A 38 -7.21 -4.39 2.70
C LEU A 38 -7.91 -5.53 3.47
N GLY A 39 -9.23 -5.44 3.64
CA GLY A 39 -10.05 -6.43 4.31
C GLY A 39 -9.97 -6.41 5.83
N SER A 40 -9.40 -5.35 6.44
CA SER A 40 -9.45 -5.20 7.90
C SER A 40 -10.86 -4.74 8.32
N ILE A 41 -11.47 -5.48 9.24
CA ILE A 41 -12.82 -5.22 9.78
C ILE A 41 -12.72 -4.66 11.22
N ASN A 42 -11.53 -4.28 11.66
CA ASN A 42 -11.31 -3.78 13.01
C ASN A 42 -12.05 -2.45 13.23
N ASP A 43 -12.61 -2.26 14.43
CA ASP A 43 -13.32 -1.04 14.81
C ASP A 43 -12.29 0.07 15.10
N SER A 44 -11.85 0.75 14.04
CA SER A 44 -10.83 1.82 14.10
C SER A 44 -11.33 3.13 14.73
N ASN A 45 -12.59 3.17 15.17
CA ASN A 45 -13.23 4.39 15.65
C ASN A 45 -12.45 5.05 16.81
N ASN A 46 -11.76 4.24 17.64
CA ASN A 46 -10.96 4.74 18.77
C ASN A 46 -9.50 5.01 18.46
N TYR A 47 -9.00 4.65 17.27
CA TYR A 47 -7.58 4.81 16.93
C TYR A 47 -7.24 6.24 16.48
N GLY A 48 -6.04 6.69 16.83
CA GLY A 48 -5.38 7.85 16.26
C GLY A 48 -4.85 7.56 14.85
N GLU A 49 -4.48 8.61 14.11
CA GLU A 49 -3.96 8.48 12.74
C GLU A 49 -2.68 7.62 12.66
N ASP A 50 -1.78 7.78 13.63
CA ASP A 50 -0.54 7.00 13.70
C ASP A 50 -0.82 5.51 13.95
N GLU A 51 -1.75 5.18 14.85
CA GLU A 51 -2.15 3.80 15.13
C GLU A 51 -2.80 3.13 13.90
N ILE A 52 -3.57 3.89 13.12
CA ILE A 52 -4.17 3.38 11.87
C ILE A 52 -3.08 3.13 10.81
N LEU A 53 -2.04 3.97 10.74
CA LEU A 53 -0.92 3.76 9.83
C LEU A 53 -0.11 2.51 10.18
N GLU A 54 0.14 2.29 11.48
CA GLU A 54 0.78 1.06 11.98
C GLU A 54 -0.05 -0.17 11.59
N GLU A 55 -1.38 -0.14 11.79
CA GLU A 55 -2.28 -1.23 11.38
C GLU A 55 -2.25 -1.47 9.85
N ILE A 56 -2.16 -0.41 9.03
CA ILE A 56 -2.02 -0.54 7.57
C ILE A 56 -0.71 -1.25 7.24
N GLU A 57 0.40 -0.86 7.87
CA GLU A 57 1.71 -1.46 7.67
C GLU A 57 1.69 -2.95 8.04
N GLU A 58 1.22 -3.29 9.25
CA GLU A 58 1.09 -4.67 9.72
C GLU A 58 0.20 -5.51 8.80
N ARG A 59 -0.92 -4.94 8.34
CA ARG A 59 -1.83 -5.65 7.44
C ARG A 59 -1.19 -5.92 6.08
N ILE A 60 -0.43 -4.97 5.52
CA ILE A 60 0.26 -5.20 4.25
C ILE A 60 1.34 -6.27 4.42
N LEU A 61 2.13 -6.21 5.49
CA LEU A 61 3.16 -7.22 5.79
C LEU A 61 2.53 -8.62 5.88
N TYR A 62 1.44 -8.77 6.62
CA TYR A 62 0.70 -10.05 6.69
C TYR A 62 0.28 -10.54 5.30
N LEU A 63 -0.28 -9.66 4.45
CA LEU A 63 -0.71 -10.05 3.11
C LEU A 63 0.45 -10.48 2.20
N VAL A 64 1.62 -9.87 2.38
CA VAL A 64 2.84 -10.22 1.63
C VAL A 64 3.42 -11.53 2.13
N ASP A 65 3.63 -11.66 3.44
CA ASP A 65 4.41 -12.76 4.03
C ASP A 65 3.58 -14.04 4.18
N GLU A 66 2.32 -13.91 4.60
CA GLU A 66 1.46 -15.06 4.92
C GLU A 66 0.51 -15.43 3.78
N GLU A 67 0.02 -14.44 3.03
CA GLU A 67 -0.87 -14.67 1.87
C GLU A 67 -0.13 -14.66 0.52
N PHE A 68 1.19 -14.47 0.53
CA PHE A 68 2.06 -14.50 -0.66
C PHE A 68 1.62 -13.55 -1.78
N ILE A 69 1.04 -12.40 -1.41
CA ILE A 69 0.65 -11.37 -2.38
C ILE A 69 1.89 -10.52 -2.71
N ASP A 70 2.07 -10.23 -4.00
CA ASP A 70 3.17 -9.36 -4.47
C ASP A 70 3.10 -7.96 -3.83
N GLU A 71 4.18 -7.54 -3.16
CA GLU A 71 4.26 -6.26 -2.43
C GLU A 71 4.08 -5.06 -3.38
N ASP A 72 4.69 -5.09 -4.58
CA ASP A 72 4.56 -4.02 -5.58
C ASP A 72 3.10 -3.89 -6.05
N LEU A 73 2.42 -5.02 -6.26
CA LEU A 73 0.98 -5.04 -6.57
C LEU A 73 0.14 -4.41 -5.45
N LEU A 74 0.36 -4.79 -4.18
CA LEU A 74 -0.39 -4.23 -3.04
C LEU A 74 -0.13 -2.74 -2.87
N VAL A 75 1.14 -2.35 -2.82
CA VAL A 75 1.54 -0.95 -2.60
C VAL A 75 1.04 -0.06 -3.74
N MET A 76 1.22 -0.49 -5.00
CA MET A 76 0.72 0.28 -6.15
C MET A 76 -0.82 0.28 -6.22
N GLY A 77 -1.46 -0.80 -5.75
CA GLY A 77 -2.92 -0.86 -5.57
C GLY A 77 -3.41 0.23 -4.62
N ILE A 78 -2.80 0.37 -3.44
CA ILE A 78 -3.12 1.42 -2.48
C ILE A 78 -2.81 2.81 -3.05
N VAL A 79 -1.68 2.97 -3.75
CA VAL A 79 -1.32 4.25 -4.36
C VAL A 79 -2.38 4.74 -5.34
N ASN A 80 -2.89 3.83 -6.17
CA ASN A 80 -3.96 4.12 -7.12
C ASN A 80 -5.29 4.32 -6.41
N PHE A 81 -5.61 3.53 -5.38
CA PHE A 81 -6.81 3.70 -4.58
C PHE A 81 -6.90 5.11 -3.97
N VAL A 82 -5.81 5.61 -3.38
CA VAL A 82 -5.76 6.97 -2.81
C VAL A 82 -6.03 8.01 -3.91
N LYS A 83 -5.38 7.86 -5.06
CA LYS A 83 -5.60 8.76 -6.20
C LYS A 83 -7.07 8.78 -6.63
N GLU A 84 -7.66 7.60 -6.83
CA GLU A 84 -9.07 7.46 -7.23
C GLU A 84 -10.01 8.09 -6.19
N ARG A 85 -9.73 7.91 -4.90
CA ARG A 85 -10.52 8.55 -3.84
C ARG A 85 -10.47 10.07 -3.88
N LEU A 86 -9.29 10.65 -4.11
CA LEU A 86 -9.15 12.10 -4.25
C LEU A 86 -9.87 12.62 -5.51
N GLU A 87 -9.76 11.90 -6.63
CA GLU A 87 -10.47 12.23 -7.88
C GLU A 87 -12.00 12.15 -7.72
N ASP A 88 -12.49 11.11 -7.05
CA ASP A 88 -13.92 10.91 -6.74
C ASP A 88 -14.50 12.06 -5.93
N THR A 89 -13.77 12.59 -4.95
CA THR A 89 -14.23 13.71 -4.13
C THR A 89 -14.44 14.97 -4.98
N ILE A 90 -13.52 15.25 -5.91
CA ILE A 90 -13.63 16.37 -6.85
C ILE A 90 -14.79 16.15 -7.82
N MET A 91 -14.91 14.94 -8.38
CA MET A 91 -15.98 14.58 -9.31
C MET A 91 -17.37 14.67 -8.69
N LYS A 92 -17.55 14.23 -7.44
CA LYS A 92 -18.82 14.35 -6.71
C LYS A 92 -19.28 15.80 -6.60
N GLN A 93 -18.37 16.73 -6.32
CA GLN A 93 -18.71 18.15 -6.27
C GLN A 93 -19.11 18.68 -7.66
N GLY A 94 -18.36 18.32 -8.71
CA GLY A 94 -18.71 18.67 -10.09
C GLY A 94 -20.10 18.16 -10.48
N ASN A 95 -20.40 16.91 -10.16
CA ASN A 95 -21.71 16.30 -10.40
C ASN A 95 -22.84 16.99 -9.63
N MET A 96 -22.59 17.41 -8.38
CA MET A 96 -23.56 18.20 -7.61
C MET A 96 -23.85 19.54 -8.28
N ILE A 97 -22.82 20.26 -8.73
CA ILE A 97 -22.97 21.53 -9.43
C ILE A 97 -23.80 21.36 -10.71
N VAL A 98 -23.44 20.38 -11.54
CA VAL A 98 -24.17 20.09 -12.80
C VAL A 98 -25.62 19.71 -12.52
N THR A 99 -25.86 18.91 -11.48
CA THR A 99 -27.21 18.49 -11.10
C THR A 99 -28.05 19.67 -10.62
N ASP A 100 -27.50 20.51 -9.74
CA ASP A 100 -28.18 21.69 -9.21
C ASP A 100 -28.48 22.71 -10.33
N GLU A 101 -27.55 22.91 -11.28
CA GLU A 101 -27.76 23.74 -12.47
C GLU A 101 -28.90 23.21 -13.34
N ASN A 102 -28.87 21.92 -13.67
CA ASN A 102 -29.92 21.30 -14.48
C ASN A 102 -31.30 21.40 -13.83
N LEU A 103 -31.37 21.23 -12.50
CA LEU A 103 -32.63 21.38 -11.75
C LEU A 103 -33.11 22.83 -11.76
N LEU A 104 -32.21 23.80 -11.59
CA LEU A 104 -32.54 25.23 -11.58
C LEU A 104 -33.21 25.69 -12.89
N PHE A 105 -32.70 25.22 -14.02
CA PHE A 105 -33.24 25.53 -15.35
C PHE A 105 -34.42 24.65 -15.77
N SER A 106 -34.75 23.62 -14.99
CA SER A 106 -35.89 22.75 -15.28
C SER A 106 -37.24 23.39 -14.92
N ASN A 107 -38.31 22.88 -15.52
CA ASN A 107 -39.69 23.16 -15.13
C ASN A 107 -40.18 22.24 -14.00
N LYS A 108 -39.31 21.39 -13.43
CA LYS A 108 -39.66 20.37 -12.43
C LYS A 108 -39.62 20.90 -10.99
N VAL A 109 -39.17 22.12 -10.78
CA VAL A 109 -38.99 22.72 -9.45
C VAL A 109 -39.67 24.08 -9.36
N ASP A 110 -40.26 24.38 -8.20
CA ASP A 110 -40.92 25.66 -7.94
C ASP A 110 -39.93 26.81 -7.70
N LEU A 111 -40.44 28.04 -7.60
CA LEU A 111 -39.62 29.23 -7.37
C LEU A 111 -38.81 29.18 -6.06
N ASN A 112 -39.35 28.59 -5.00
CA ASN A 112 -38.68 28.49 -3.71
C ASN A 112 -37.50 27.53 -3.80
N MET A 113 -37.67 26.40 -4.47
CA MET A 113 -36.61 25.43 -4.74
C MET A 113 -35.54 26.03 -5.67
N LYS A 114 -35.93 26.80 -6.69
CA LYS A 114 -34.96 27.55 -7.53
C LYS A 114 -34.10 28.51 -6.70
N HIS A 115 -34.69 29.24 -5.77
CA HIS A 115 -33.94 30.12 -4.87
C HIS A 115 -32.96 29.34 -3.97
N ARG A 116 -33.37 28.17 -3.46
CA ARG A 116 -32.49 27.29 -2.67
C ARG A 116 -31.33 26.74 -3.50
N LEU A 117 -31.60 26.25 -4.71
CA LEU A 117 -30.59 25.75 -5.64
C LEU A 117 -29.60 26.85 -6.05
N SER A 118 -30.08 28.07 -6.33
CA SER A 118 -29.18 29.19 -6.64
C SER A 118 -28.25 29.53 -5.48
N ASN A 119 -28.75 29.48 -4.24
CA ASN A 119 -27.93 29.69 -3.05
C ASN A 119 -26.94 28.53 -2.83
N SER A 120 -27.35 27.29 -3.08
CA SER A 120 -26.50 26.09 -3.05
C SER A 120 -25.35 26.22 -4.04
N LEU A 121 -25.65 26.53 -5.30
CA LEU A 121 -24.68 26.72 -6.38
C LEU A 121 -23.66 27.82 -6.08
N ASN A 122 -24.13 28.98 -5.58
CA ASN A 122 -23.24 30.06 -5.18
C ASN A 122 -22.29 29.63 -4.06
N LYS A 123 -22.76 28.85 -3.09
CA LYS A 123 -21.89 28.28 -2.06
C LYS A 123 -20.90 27.28 -2.66
N LEU A 124 -21.37 26.31 -3.43
CA LEU A 124 -20.51 25.26 -4.03
C LEU A 124 -19.40 25.86 -4.90
N ARG A 125 -19.71 26.88 -5.70
CA ARG A 125 -18.74 27.58 -6.56
C ARG A 125 -17.75 28.44 -5.76
N ASN A 126 -18.19 29.07 -4.68
CA ASN A 126 -17.34 29.98 -3.89
C ASN A 126 -16.56 29.29 -2.77
N ASN A 127 -16.82 28.01 -2.46
CA ASN A 127 -16.26 27.37 -1.26
C ASN A 127 -14.77 26.98 -1.37
N HIS A 128 -14.08 27.38 -2.44
CA HIS A 128 -12.71 26.95 -2.77
C HIS A 128 -12.48 25.43 -2.73
N PHE A 129 -13.55 24.62 -2.66
CA PHE A 129 -13.47 23.17 -2.47
C PHE A 129 -12.77 22.53 -3.66
N TYR A 130 -13.13 22.94 -4.88
CA TYR A 130 -12.50 22.43 -6.10
C TYR A 130 -11.00 22.73 -6.11
N GLU A 131 -10.60 23.97 -5.82
CA GLU A 131 -9.19 24.38 -5.78
C GLU A 131 -8.41 23.59 -4.73
N LYS A 132 -8.99 23.41 -3.54
CA LYS A 132 -8.39 22.63 -2.45
C LYS A 132 -8.28 21.14 -2.78
N GLY A 133 -9.35 20.54 -3.30
CA GLY A 133 -9.34 19.13 -3.72
C GLY A 133 -8.33 18.89 -4.84
N MET A 134 -8.22 19.80 -5.80
CA MET A 134 -7.19 19.76 -6.84
C MET A 134 -5.79 19.88 -6.26
N MET A 135 -5.56 20.80 -5.32
CA MET A 135 -4.26 20.91 -4.63
C MET A 135 -3.92 19.61 -3.89
N GLU A 136 -4.86 19.00 -3.17
CA GLU A 136 -4.65 17.72 -2.49
C GLU A 136 -4.29 16.59 -3.46
N LEU A 137 -4.98 16.51 -4.59
CA LEU A 137 -4.67 15.54 -5.65
C LEU A 137 -3.30 15.80 -6.30
N ASP A 138 -2.94 17.05 -6.53
CA ASP A 138 -1.66 17.41 -7.14
C ASP A 138 -0.49 17.15 -6.18
N GLN A 139 -0.67 17.35 -4.88
CA GLN A 139 0.32 16.94 -3.87
C GLN A 139 0.51 15.42 -3.89
N TRP A 140 -0.58 14.65 -3.94
CA TRP A 140 -0.49 13.19 -4.06
C TRP A 140 0.26 12.77 -5.32
N LYS A 141 -0.09 13.32 -6.47
CA LYS A 141 0.60 13.04 -7.75
C LYS A 141 2.09 13.37 -7.69
N THR A 142 2.44 14.47 -7.03
CA THR A 142 3.84 14.88 -6.85
C THR A 142 4.61 13.86 -6.02
N ILE A 143 4.06 13.47 -4.86
CA ILE A 143 4.65 12.43 -3.99
C ILE A 143 4.82 11.12 -4.77
N VAL A 144 3.81 10.71 -5.53
CA VAL A 144 3.88 9.48 -6.33
C VAL A 144 4.97 9.56 -7.40
N ALA A 145 5.06 10.69 -8.10
CA ALA A 145 6.07 10.91 -9.13
C ALA A 145 7.50 10.96 -8.58
N THR A 146 7.69 11.33 -7.31
CA THR A 146 9.01 11.34 -6.67
C THR A 146 9.38 10.01 -6.03
N SER A 147 8.44 9.35 -5.35
CA SER A 147 8.72 8.19 -4.51
C SER A 147 8.55 6.87 -5.26
N PHE A 148 7.50 6.72 -6.09
CA PHE A 148 7.15 5.44 -6.73
C PHE A 148 7.61 5.35 -8.18
N THR A 149 8.78 5.91 -8.48
CA THR A 149 9.37 5.80 -9.82
C THR A 149 9.74 4.36 -10.14
N ARG A 150 9.82 4.04 -11.44
CA ARG A 150 10.32 2.72 -11.89
C ARG A 150 11.73 2.42 -11.36
N SER A 151 12.58 3.44 -11.27
CA SER A 151 13.94 3.28 -10.76
C SER A 151 13.95 2.90 -9.28
N ASN A 152 13.15 3.58 -8.46
CA ASN A 152 13.07 3.28 -7.02
C ASN A 152 12.52 1.88 -6.80
N ARG A 153 11.49 1.48 -7.55
CA ARG A 153 10.91 0.13 -7.47
C ARG A 153 11.87 -0.98 -7.87
N ASN A 154 12.64 -0.79 -8.93
CA ASN A 154 13.69 -1.74 -9.29
C ASN A 154 14.74 -1.85 -8.17
N ARG A 155 15.19 -0.72 -7.62
CA ARG A 155 16.15 -0.69 -6.52
C ARG A 155 15.63 -1.45 -5.29
N TRP A 156 14.38 -1.24 -4.88
CA TRP A 156 13.81 -1.94 -3.73
C TRP A 156 13.67 -3.46 -3.97
N LYS A 157 13.43 -3.89 -5.22
CA LYS A 157 13.46 -5.32 -5.58
C LYS A 157 14.87 -5.89 -5.50
N GLU A 158 15.87 -5.16 -5.96
CA GLU A 158 17.29 -5.55 -5.86
C GLU A 158 17.75 -5.64 -4.40
N GLU A 159 17.46 -4.63 -3.58
CA GLU A 159 17.80 -4.62 -2.14
C GLU A 159 17.21 -5.84 -1.40
N ARG A 160 15.96 -6.23 -1.73
CA ARG A 160 15.33 -7.44 -1.15
C ARG A 160 16.03 -8.73 -1.59
N LEU A 161 16.41 -8.84 -2.86
CA LEU A 161 17.14 -10.01 -3.35
C LEU A 161 18.51 -10.13 -2.67
N GLU A 162 19.18 -9.00 -2.42
CA GLU A 162 20.45 -8.97 -1.68
C GLU A 162 20.28 -9.39 -0.23
N ILE A 163 19.25 -8.91 0.48
CA ILE A 163 18.93 -9.35 1.84
C ILE A 163 18.69 -10.85 1.88
N ASN A 164 17.77 -11.35 1.04
CA ASN A 164 17.40 -12.76 1.04
C ASN A 164 18.61 -13.65 0.70
N ALA A 165 19.50 -13.18 -0.18
CA ALA A 165 20.74 -13.88 -0.48
C ALA A 165 21.70 -13.89 0.73
N SER A 166 21.84 -12.77 1.45
CA SER A 166 22.70 -12.70 2.63
C SER A 166 22.18 -13.54 3.80
N GLU A 167 20.87 -13.53 4.06
CA GLU A 167 20.23 -14.37 5.07
C GLU A 167 20.42 -15.85 4.72
N LEU A 168 20.24 -16.20 3.44
CA LEU A 168 20.48 -17.57 2.98
C LEU A 168 21.96 -17.97 3.10
N GLU A 169 22.91 -17.07 2.81
CA GLU A 169 24.35 -17.33 3.01
C GLU A 169 24.67 -17.55 4.50
N GLU A 170 24.07 -16.78 5.41
CA GLU A 170 24.21 -16.99 6.85
C GLU A 170 23.63 -18.35 7.28
N GLU A 171 22.41 -18.68 6.84
CA GLU A 171 21.76 -19.96 7.17
C GLU A 171 22.53 -21.18 6.61
N ILE A 172 23.07 -21.07 5.39
CA ILE A 172 23.94 -22.11 4.81
C ILE A 172 25.24 -22.22 5.58
N GLY A 173 25.80 -21.10 6.04
CA GLY A 173 27.02 -21.07 6.86
C GLY A 173 26.88 -21.79 8.21
N GLU A 174 25.66 -21.95 8.72
CA GLU A 174 25.38 -22.73 9.93
C GLU A 174 25.37 -24.24 9.70
N ILE A 175 25.29 -24.72 8.46
CA ILE A 175 25.29 -26.15 8.14
C ILE A 175 26.72 -26.69 8.38
N PRO A 176 26.89 -27.80 9.14
CA PRO A 176 28.20 -28.39 9.37
C PRO A 176 28.92 -28.69 8.04
N LEU A 177 30.21 -28.36 7.98
CA LEU A 177 31.01 -28.46 6.75
C LEU A 177 30.99 -29.89 6.18
N GLU A 178 31.00 -30.91 7.05
CA GLU A 178 30.96 -32.31 6.64
C GLU A 178 29.65 -32.67 5.93
N ILE A 179 28.54 -32.06 6.33
CA ILE A 179 27.23 -32.25 5.69
C ILE A 179 27.18 -31.54 4.34
N LEU A 180 27.70 -30.30 4.27
CA LEU A 180 27.82 -29.56 3.01
C LEU A 180 28.69 -30.29 1.99
N GLU A 181 29.80 -30.92 2.41
CA GLU A 181 30.66 -31.70 1.52
C GLU A 181 29.95 -32.93 0.95
N ILE A 182 29.13 -33.62 1.75
CA ILE A 182 28.33 -34.76 1.26
C ILE A 182 27.32 -34.27 0.21
N LEU A 183 26.65 -33.16 0.49
CA LEU A 183 25.57 -32.61 -0.33
C LEU A 183 26.04 -31.68 -1.46
N ALA A 184 27.35 -31.46 -1.61
CA ALA A 184 27.94 -30.46 -2.52
C ALA A 184 27.50 -30.58 -3.99
N ASP A 185 27.13 -31.79 -4.42
CA ASP A 185 26.71 -32.07 -5.79
C ASP A 185 25.24 -31.67 -6.07
N ILE A 186 24.50 -31.29 -5.03
CA ILE A 186 23.08 -30.97 -5.09
C ILE A 186 22.91 -29.45 -4.95
N PRO A 187 22.28 -28.77 -5.91
CA PRO A 187 21.95 -27.36 -5.76
C PRO A 187 21.10 -27.12 -4.50
N ILE A 188 21.52 -26.18 -3.65
CA ILE A 188 20.89 -25.94 -2.32
C ILE A 188 19.39 -25.68 -2.43
N ILE A 189 18.95 -24.99 -3.49
CA ILE A 189 17.53 -24.72 -3.78
C ILE A 189 16.74 -26.03 -3.92
N LYS A 190 17.29 -27.04 -4.59
CA LYS A 190 16.64 -28.35 -4.73
C LYS A 190 16.59 -29.14 -3.43
N LEU A 191 17.54 -28.90 -2.53
CA LEU A 191 17.53 -29.46 -1.18
C LEU A 191 16.45 -28.80 -0.34
N MET A 192 16.38 -27.47 -0.36
CA MET A 192 15.39 -26.69 0.38
C MET A 192 13.94 -26.97 -0.05
N ASP A 193 13.72 -27.27 -1.34
CA ASP A 193 12.42 -27.71 -1.85
C ASP A 193 11.92 -29.03 -1.21
N ARG A 194 12.82 -29.86 -0.68
CA ARG A 194 12.50 -31.15 -0.04
C ARG A 194 12.62 -31.15 1.47
N MET A 195 13.45 -30.28 2.03
CA MET A 195 13.80 -30.26 3.43
C MET A 195 14.10 -28.82 3.87
N PRO A 196 13.42 -28.30 4.92
CA PRO A 196 13.74 -27.00 5.49
C PRO A 196 15.21 -26.91 5.92
N ILE A 197 15.82 -25.73 5.77
CA ILE A 197 17.26 -25.55 6.04
C ILE A 197 17.65 -25.94 7.47
N ASP A 198 16.79 -25.71 8.46
CA ASP A 198 17.04 -26.10 9.86
C ASP A 198 17.15 -27.62 10.04
N GLN A 199 16.39 -28.39 9.25
CA GLN A 199 16.54 -29.85 9.26
C GLN A 199 17.85 -30.29 8.61
N ILE A 200 18.34 -29.54 7.61
CA ILE A 200 19.64 -29.80 6.96
C ILE A 200 20.78 -29.57 7.96
N LYS A 201 20.68 -28.51 8.78
CA LYS A 201 21.65 -28.18 9.83
C LYS A 201 21.82 -29.32 10.85
N ASP A 202 20.73 -30.02 11.15
CA ASP A 202 20.69 -31.10 12.14
C ASP A 202 20.98 -32.51 11.58
N LEU A 203 21.28 -32.64 10.28
CA LEU A 203 21.53 -33.95 9.68
C LEU A 203 22.78 -34.62 10.26
N SER A 204 22.64 -35.91 10.58
CA SER A 204 23.81 -36.77 10.74
C SER A 204 24.42 -37.15 9.39
N TYR A 205 25.66 -37.63 9.42
CA TYR A 205 26.39 -38.12 8.25
C TYR A 205 25.60 -39.18 7.44
N GLU A 206 24.98 -40.14 8.12
CA GLU A 206 24.22 -41.22 7.47
C GLU A 206 22.93 -40.70 6.81
N GLU A 207 22.28 -39.72 7.44
CA GLU A 207 21.07 -39.09 6.90
C GLU A 207 21.39 -38.22 5.68
N ALA A 208 22.47 -37.44 5.72
CA ALA A 208 22.93 -36.67 4.57
C ALA A 208 23.27 -37.57 3.35
N LEU A 209 23.93 -38.70 3.58
CA LEU A 209 24.18 -39.71 2.53
C LEU A 209 22.89 -40.29 1.96
N LYS A 210 21.90 -40.55 2.81
CA LYS A 210 20.60 -41.06 2.37
C LYS A 210 19.87 -40.03 1.52
N VAL A 211 19.80 -38.78 1.97
CA VAL A 211 19.22 -37.65 1.22
C VAL A 211 19.90 -37.51 -0.14
N LYS A 212 21.23 -37.62 -0.19
CA LYS A 212 22.00 -37.57 -1.44
C LYS A 212 21.61 -38.66 -2.44
N ASN A 213 21.38 -39.89 -1.97
CA ASN A 213 21.07 -41.01 -2.85
C ASN A 213 19.60 -41.05 -3.30
N GLU A 214 18.72 -40.28 -2.66
CA GLU A 214 17.28 -40.17 -2.98
C GLU A 214 16.95 -38.98 -3.91
N LEU A 215 17.96 -38.16 -4.25
CA LEU A 215 17.89 -36.97 -5.11
C LEU A 215 18.72 -37.16 -6.39
#